data_AF-A0A7C2FVH1-F1
#
_entry.id   AF-A0A7C2FVH1-F1
#
_cell.length_a   1.000
_cell.length_b   1.000
_cell.length_c   1.000
_cell.angle_alpha   90.00
_cell.angle_beta   90.00
_cell.angle_gamma   90.00
#
_symmetry.space_group_name_H-M   'P 1'
#
loop_
_entity.id
_entity.type
_entity.pdbx_description
1 polymer ?
#
loop_
_entity_poly.entity_id
_entity_poly.type
_entity_poly.pdbx_seq_one_letter_code
_entity_poly.pdbx_strand_id
1 'polypeptide(L)'
;MANAGIGDLPVYVPETGFWSSARANSSEDYQARRLAEIFVLGQAAGVQKLAWFEVFDAVGLVDQIPTEEHGLFWGTDLSRPKKAYWAYRTLTAELSGYAYSRALSTGQVEAHVFRAADGREKIVVWSQPKDQAGTFTVGWGCVQGVNITGQP
;
A
#
# COMPACT_ATOMS: atom_id res chain seq x y z
N MET A 1 21.32 -19.70 -12.32
CA MET A 1 21.16 -18.50 -13.16
C MET A 1 22.49 -17.76 -13.30
N ALA A 2 23.14 -17.36 -12.20
CA ALA A 2 24.46 -16.71 -12.23
C ALA A 2 25.55 -17.48 -13.01
N ASN A 3 25.63 -18.81 -12.86
CA ASN A 3 26.59 -19.65 -13.60
C ASN A 3 26.31 -19.76 -15.12
N ALA A 4 25.18 -19.22 -15.60
CA ALA A 4 24.83 -19.13 -17.02
C ALA A 4 25.02 -17.71 -17.58
N GLY A 5 25.63 -16.79 -16.82
CA GLY A 5 25.82 -15.39 -17.21
C GLY A 5 24.55 -14.54 -17.17
N ILE A 6 23.45 -15.10 -16.66
CA ILE A 6 22.18 -14.37 -16.47
C ILE A 6 22.27 -13.70 -15.10
N GLY A 7 22.40 -12.37 -15.12
CA GLY A 7 22.36 -11.52 -13.92
C GLY A 7 21.00 -11.53 -13.25
N ASP A 8 20.88 -10.77 -12.16
CA ASP A 8 19.61 -10.65 -11.43
C ASP A 8 18.54 -10.03 -12.34
N LEU A 9 17.46 -10.79 -12.55
CA LEU A 9 16.32 -10.34 -13.34
C LEU A 9 15.37 -9.53 -12.45
N PRO A 10 14.79 -8.44 -12.95
CA PRO A 10 13.84 -7.66 -12.18
C PRO A 10 12.58 -8.48 -11.87
N VAL A 11 12.08 -8.38 -10.65
CA VAL A 11 10.81 -8.98 -10.25
C VAL A 11 9.67 -8.02 -10.57
N TYR A 12 8.72 -8.47 -11.38
CA TYR A 12 7.47 -7.77 -11.70
C TYR A 12 6.28 -8.55 -11.12
N VAL A 13 5.36 -7.82 -10.49
CA VAL A 13 4.09 -8.31 -9.97
C VAL A 13 2.98 -7.68 -10.80
N PRO A 14 2.52 -8.35 -11.87
CA PRO A 14 1.55 -7.78 -12.81
C PRO A 14 0.15 -7.67 -12.21
N GLU A 15 -0.13 -8.42 -11.13
CA GLU A 15 -1.41 -8.39 -10.44
C GLU A 15 -1.18 -8.57 -8.93
N THR A 16 -1.76 -7.68 -8.15
CA THR A 16 -1.94 -7.82 -6.71
C THR A 16 -3.15 -7.01 -6.28
N GLY A 17 -3.88 -7.46 -5.27
CA GLY A 17 -5.12 -6.81 -4.90
C GLY A 17 -5.62 -7.26 -3.55
N PHE A 18 -6.64 -6.56 -3.09
CA PHE A 18 -7.44 -6.95 -1.94
C PHE A 18 -8.88 -6.53 -2.19
N TRP A 19 -9.83 -7.23 -1.60
CA TRP A 19 -11.27 -6.97 -1.81
C TRP A 19 -11.85 -6.12 -0.69
N SER A 20 -12.92 -5.39 -0.97
CA SER A 20 -13.65 -4.58 0.03
C SER A 20 -14.85 -5.29 0.66
N SER A 21 -15.24 -6.48 0.17
CA SER A 21 -16.53 -7.07 0.54
C SER A 21 -16.57 -7.61 1.96
N ALA A 22 -17.56 -7.16 2.73
CA ALA A 22 -17.88 -7.71 4.05
C ALA A 22 -18.34 -9.18 3.97
N ARG A 23 -18.96 -9.59 2.85
CA ARG A 23 -19.35 -10.99 2.59
C ARG A 23 -18.16 -11.94 2.52
N ALA A 24 -16.96 -11.40 2.30
CA ALA A 24 -15.70 -12.13 2.29
C ALA A 24 -14.76 -11.65 3.42
N ASN A 25 -15.31 -11.24 4.57
CA ASN A 25 -14.56 -10.85 5.77
C ASN A 25 -13.56 -9.70 5.55
N SER A 26 -13.93 -8.72 4.72
CA SER A 26 -13.14 -7.51 4.48
C SER A 26 -13.98 -6.23 4.64
N SER A 27 -13.39 -5.10 4.28
CA SER A 27 -14.04 -3.79 4.24
C SER A 27 -13.25 -2.86 3.32
N GLU A 28 -13.84 -1.73 2.92
CA GLU A 28 -13.11 -0.66 2.23
C GLU A 28 -11.90 -0.16 3.03
N ASP A 29 -12.01 -0.05 4.36
CA ASP A 29 -10.90 0.34 5.23
C ASP A 29 -9.76 -0.68 5.18
N TYR A 30 -10.10 -1.97 5.17
CA TYR A 30 -9.08 -3.00 5.13
C TYR A 30 -8.43 -3.11 3.76
N GLN A 31 -9.20 -2.99 2.68
CA GLN A 31 -8.67 -2.88 1.32
C GLN A 31 -7.70 -1.70 1.18
N ALA A 32 -8.09 -0.52 1.67
CA ALA A 32 -7.26 0.69 1.63
C ALA A 32 -5.95 0.51 2.41
N ARG A 33 -6.02 -0.08 3.61
CA ARG A 33 -4.84 -0.43 4.40
C ARG A 33 -3.92 -1.41 3.65
N ARG A 34 -4.48 -2.50 3.13
CA ARG A 34 -3.71 -3.53 2.41
C ARG A 34 -3.04 -2.98 1.16
N LEU A 35 -3.71 -2.10 0.43
CA LEU A 35 -3.12 -1.42 -0.71
C LEU A 35 -1.84 -0.66 -0.29
N ALA A 36 -1.91 0.18 0.75
CA ALA A 36 -0.74 0.91 1.22
C ALA A 36 0.40 -0.04 1.67
N GLU A 37 0.06 -1.07 2.45
CA GLU A 37 1.03 -2.08 2.92
C GLU A 37 1.70 -2.81 1.74
N ILE A 38 0.94 -3.27 0.75
CA ILE A 38 1.45 -4.04 -0.40
C ILE A 38 2.44 -3.21 -1.21
N PHE A 39 2.13 -1.94 -1.51
CA PHE A 39 3.04 -1.09 -2.28
C PHE A 39 4.32 -0.74 -1.49
N VAL A 40 4.20 -0.47 -0.19
CA VAL A 40 5.36 -0.22 0.69
C VAL A 40 6.26 -1.46 0.77
N LEU A 41 5.66 -2.63 1.04
CA LEU A 41 6.39 -3.89 1.16
C LEU A 41 6.96 -4.35 -0.18
N GLY A 42 6.27 -4.09 -1.29
CA GLY A 42 6.79 -4.34 -2.63
C GLY A 42 8.06 -3.53 -2.90
N GLN A 43 8.06 -2.24 -2.56
CA GLN A 43 9.26 -1.42 -2.71
C GLN A 43 10.38 -1.85 -1.75
N ALA A 44 10.05 -2.23 -0.51
CA ALA A 44 11.00 -2.78 0.45
C ALA A 44 11.65 -4.09 -0.03
N ALA A 45 10.89 -4.93 -0.74
CA ALA A 45 11.36 -6.19 -1.33
C ALA A 45 12.09 -6.01 -2.68
N GLY A 46 12.25 -4.78 -3.17
CA GLY A 46 12.91 -4.51 -4.45
C GLY A 46 12.08 -4.88 -5.69
N VAL A 47 10.75 -4.99 -5.55
CA VAL A 47 9.85 -5.21 -6.69
C VAL A 47 9.91 -3.98 -7.59
N GLN A 48 10.23 -4.20 -8.86
CA GLN A 48 10.45 -3.12 -9.82
C GLN A 48 9.15 -2.58 -10.43
N LYS A 49 8.14 -3.45 -10.59
CA LYS A 49 6.81 -3.09 -11.07
C LYS A 49 5.77 -3.86 -10.27
N LEU A 50 4.80 -3.15 -9.73
CA LEU A 50 3.69 -3.71 -8.96
C LEU A 50 2.42 -3.02 -9.44
N ALA A 51 1.46 -3.81 -9.92
CA ALA A 51 0.21 -3.30 -10.48
C ALA A 51 -0.98 -3.77 -9.63
N TRP A 52 -1.86 -2.84 -9.30
CA TRP A 52 -3.08 -3.11 -8.54
C TRP A 52 -4.16 -3.71 -9.47
N PHE A 53 -4.65 -4.89 -9.09
CA PHE A 53 -5.88 -5.48 -9.58
C PHE A 53 -7.01 -5.07 -8.62
N GLU A 54 -7.93 -4.21 -9.02
CA GLU A 54 -8.08 -3.56 -10.34
C GLU A 54 -8.69 -2.16 -10.20
N VAL A 55 -8.94 -1.48 -11.32
CA VAL A 55 -9.50 -0.11 -11.31
C VAL A 55 -10.97 -0.11 -10.90
N PHE A 56 -11.76 -1.05 -11.44
CA PHE A 56 -13.21 -1.13 -11.25
C PHE A 56 -13.56 -2.44 -10.57
N ASP A 57 -14.72 -2.52 -9.92
CA ASP A 57 -15.20 -3.84 -9.50
C ASP A 57 -15.62 -4.66 -10.72
N ALA A 58 -15.44 -5.99 -10.67
CA ALA A 58 -15.97 -6.89 -11.66
C ALA A 58 -17.50 -7.07 -11.48
N VAL A 59 -18.27 -6.06 -11.92
CA VAL A 59 -19.73 -5.91 -11.73
C VAL A 59 -20.54 -7.17 -12.05
N GLY A 60 -20.14 -7.95 -13.06
CA GLY A 60 -20.83 -9.19 -13.44
C GLY A 60 -20.60 -10.38 -12.48
N LEU A 61 -19.63 -10.26 -11.58
CA LEU A 61 -19.18 -11.35 -10.71
C LEU A 61 -19.36 -11.04 -9.22
N VAL A 62 -19.37 -9.76 -8.80
CA VAL A 62 -19.41 -9.37 -7.37
C VAL A 62 -20.53 -10.00 -6.55
N ASP A 63 -21.68 -10.27 -7.17
CA ASP A 63 -22.81 -10.90 -6.47
C ASP A 63 -22.58 -12.38 -6.17
N GLN A 64 -21.83 -13.08 -7.02
CA GLN A 64 -21.55 -14.52 -6.91
C GLN A 64 -20.19 -14.78 -6.23
N ILE A 65 -19.23 -13.87 -6.45
CA ILE A 65 -17.85 -13.96 -6.00
C ILE A 65 -17.55 -12.64 -5.28
N PRO A 66 -17.84 -12.53 -3.96
CA PRO A 66 -17.70 -11.26 -3.25
C PRO A 66 -16.26 -10.73 -3.18
N THR A 67 -15.25 -11.57 -3.45
CA THR A 67 -13.87 -11.09 -3.58
C THR A 67 -13.67 -10.20 -4.80
N GLU A 68 -14.51 -10.29 -5.84
CA GLU A 68 -14.44 -9.44 -7.04
C GLU A 68 -14.74 -7.95 -6.80
N GLU A 69 -15.07 -7.56 -5.56
CA GLU A 69 -15.11 -6.16 -5.13
C GLU A 69 -13.68 -5.61 -4.88
N HIS A 70 -12.79 -5.75 -5.88
CA HIS A 70 -11.36 -5.37 -5.85
C HIS A 70 -11.08 -3.93 -6.33
N GLY A 71 -12.06 -3.28 -6.94
CA GLY A 71 -11.90 -2.01 -7.62
C GLY A 71 -11.40 -0.90 -6.71
N LEU A 72 -10.75 0.10 -7.31
CA LEU A 72 -10.54 1.41 -6.69
C LEU A 72 -11.83 2.24 -6.70
N PHE A 73 -12.79 1.90 -7.56
CA PHE A 73 -14.09 2.54 -7.70
C PHE A 73 -15.22 1.52 -7.52
N TRP A 74 -16.36 1.98 -7.01
CA TRP A 74 -17.57 1.14 -6.92
C TRP A 74 -18.14 0.85 -8.31
N GLY A 75 -18.23 -0.43 -8.66
CA GLY A 75 -18.65 -0.84 -10.01
C GLY A 75 -17.74 -0.22 -11.08
N THR A 76 -18.32 0.39 -12.12
CA THR A 76 -17.58 1.09 -13.18
C THR A 76 -17.67 2.63 -13.08
N ASP A 77 -18.06 3.17 -11.92
CA ASP A 77 -18.37 4.59 -11.76
C ASP A 77 -17.18 5.38 -11.19
N LEU A 78 -16.49 6.14 -12.05
CA LEU A 78 -15.37 7.01 -11.67
C LEU A 78 -15.74 8.14 -10.70
N SER A 79 -17.03 8.46 -10.53
CA SER A 79 -17.48 9.45 -9.56
C SER A 79 -17.64 8.88 -8.15
N ARG A 80 -17.49 7.55 -7.99
CA ARG A 80 -17.67 6.83 -6.73
C ARG A 80 -16.39 6.10 -6.30
N PRO A 81 -15.32 6.84 -5.94
CA PRO A 81 -14.08 6.23 -5.46
C PRO A 81 -14.30 5.50 -4.13
N LYS A 82 -13.68 4.33 -3.98
CA LYS A 82 -13.53 3.65 -2.70
C LYS A 82 -12.42 4.28 -1.87
N LYS A 83 -12.34 3.94 -0.58
CA LYS A 83 -11.21 4.34 0.28
C LYS A 83 -9.85 3.93 -0.28
N ALA A 84 -9.78 2.79 -0.99
CA ALA A 84 -8.56 2.33 -1.64
C ALA A 84 -8.03 3.29 -2.73
N TYR A 85 -8.91 3.98 -3.46
CA TYR A 85 -8.49 5.02 -4.40
C TYR A 85 -7.75 6.16 -3.68
N TRP A 86 -8.30 6.63 -2.56
CA TRP A 86 -7.67 7.69 -1.76
C TRP A 86 -6.36 7.24 -1.13
N ALA A 87 -6.28 5.98 -0.69
CA ALA A 87 -5.03 5.35 -0.24
C ALA A 87 -3.97 5.34 -1.34
N TYR A 88 -4.34 4.91 -2.55
CA TYR A 88 -3.43 4.90 -3.69
C TYR A 88 -2.96 6.32 -4.07
N ARG A 89 -3.87 7.28 -4.13
CA ARG A 89 -3.57 8.69 -4.42
C ARG A 89 -2.64 9.30 -3.37
N THR A 90 -2.92 9.07 -2.10
CA THR A 90 -2.10 9.62 -1.00
C THR A 90 -0.72 8.98 -1.01
N LEU A 91 -0.63 7.65 -1.08
CA LEU A 91 0.64 6.94 -1.10
C LEU A 91 1.54 7.41 -2.26
N THR A 92 0.97 7.51 -3.46
CA THR A 92 1.72 7.96 -4.64
C THR A 92 2.13 9.43 -4.54
N ALA A 93 1.27 10.32 -4.04
CA ALA A 93 1.62 11.71 -3.80
C ALA A 93 2.72 11.86 -2.74
N GLU A 94 2.65 11.06 -1.67
CA GLU A 94 3.60 11.13 -0.56
C GLU A 94 4.95 10.50 -0.90
N LEU A 95 5.00 9.39 -1.63
CA LEU A 95 6.25 8.64 -1.88
C LEU A 95 6.86 8.87 -3.27
N SER A 96 6.23 9.66 -4.14
CA SER A 96 6.82 9.99 -5.45
C SER A 96 8.20 10.63 -5.28
N GLY A 97 9.20 10.06 -5.96
CA GLY A 97 10.60 10.51 -5.87
C GLY A 97 11.36 10.04 -4.62
N TYR A 98 10.74 9.24 -3.75
CA TYR A 98 11.41 8.60 -2.63
C TYR A 98 11.75 7.14 -2.93
N ALA A 99 12.93 6.70 -2.50
CA ALA A 99 13.35 5.31 -2.54
C ALA A 99 13.23 4.67 -1.15
N TYR A 100 12.91 3.38 -1.09
CA TYR A 100 12.98 2.64 0.17
C TYR A 100 14.41 2.67 0.73
N SER A 101 14.53 2.86 2.05
CA SER A 101 15.82 2.92 2.75
C SER A 101 15.97 1.78 3.76
N ARG A 102 15.07 1.65 4.73
CA ARG A 102 15.19 0.69 5.84
C ARG A 102 13.89 0.51 6.61
N ALA A 103 13.78 -0.58 7.35
CA ALA A 103 12.76 -0.75 8.37
C ALA A 103 13.13 0.01 9.67
N LEU A 104 12.10 0.48 10.39
CA LEU A 104 12.14 1.04 11.75
C LEU A 104 11.16 0.31 12.68
N SER A 105 10.63 -0.84 12.27
CA SER A 105 9.59 -1.56 12.99
C SER A 105 9.98 -1.93 14.43
N THR A 106 9.02 -1.78 15.32
CA THR A 106 9.02 -2.36 16.66
C THR A 106 8.09 -3.58 16.68
N GLY A 107 8.11 -4.38 17.75
CA GLY A 107 7.21 -5.54 17.85
C GLY A 107 5.71 -5.21 17.75
N GLN A 108 5.31 -3.95 18.00
CA GLN A 108 3.91 -3.48 17.98
C GLN A 108 3.59 -2.55 16.79
N VAL A 109 4.61 -2.08 16.08
CA VAL A 109 4.51 -1.06 15.04
C VAL A 109 5.38 -1.49 13.88
N GLU A 110 4.82 -1.58 12.70
CA GLU A 110 5.62 -1.74 11.50
C GLU A 110 5.86 -0.37 10.86
N ALA A 111 7.13 -0.05 10.62
CA ALA A 111 7.53 1.27 10.13
C ALA A 111 8.62 1.13 9.06
N HIS A 112 8.50 1.90 7.99
CA HIS A 112 9.38 1.84 6.82
C HIS A 112 9.82 3.24 6.43
N VAL A 113 11.14 3.45 6.31
CA VAL A 113 11.75 4.73 5.94
C VAL A 113 11.98 4.78 4.45
N PHE A 114 11.56 5.88 3.87
CA PHE A 114 11.79 6.27 2.49
C PHE A 114 12.64 7.53 2.46
N ARG A 115 13.58 7.62 1.51
CA ARG A 115 14.50 8.75 1.38
C ARG A 115 14.51 9.31 -0.04
N ALA A 116 14.42 10.62 -0.17
CA ALA A 116 14.57 11.33 -1.43
C ALA A 116 16.05 11.63 -1.72
N ALA A 117 16.38 11.96 -2.97
CA ALA A 117 17.75 12.27 -3.39
C ALA A 117 18.35 13.49 -2.66
N ASP A 118 17.51 14.42 -2.20
CA ASP A 118 17.89 15.60 -1.42
C ASP A 118 18.07 15.33 0.09
N GLY A 119 17.90 14.07 0.53
CA GLY A 119 18.09 13.65 1.91
C GLY A 119 16.84 13.75 2.80
N ARG A 120 15.71 14.27 2.30
CA ARG A 120 14.45 14.23 3.06
C ARG A 120 14.01 12.79 3.30
N GLU A 121 13.49 12.51 4.50
CA GLU A 121 12.94 11.21 4.86
C GLU A 121 11.42 11.27 5.05
N LYS A 122 10.74 10.17 4.75
CA LYS A 122 9.34 9.90 5.12
C LYS A 122 9.26 8.55 5.81
N ILE A 123 8.34 8.40 6.75
CA ILE A 123 8.05 7.13 7.40
C ILE A 123 6.62 6.75 7.07
N VAL A 124 6.42 5.56 6.53
CA VAL A 124 5.10 4.92 6.51
C VAL A 124 5.03 3.99 7.70
N VAL A 125 3.94 4.07 8.46
CA VAL A 125 3.78 3.34 9.73
C VAL A 125 2.37 2.80 9.89
N TRP A 126 2.26 1.60 10.45
CA TRP A 126 0.99 1.01 10.88
C TRP A 126 1.16 0.15 12.14
N SER A 127 0.06 -0.07 12.84
CA SER A 127 0.01 -0.99 13.97
C SER A 127 0.11 -2.45 13.53
N GLN A 128 0.82 -3.25 14.33
CA GLN A 128 0.90 -4.70 14.18
C GLN A 128 0.91 -5.36 15.58
N PRO A 129 -0.16 -6.04 16.03
CA PRO A 129 -1.36 -6.41 15.28
C PRO A 129 -2.21 -5.20 14.85
N LYS A 130 -2.98 -5.38 13.77
CA LYS A 130 -3.97 -4.39 13.33
C LYS A 130 -4.87 -3.95 14.51
N ASP A 131 -5.18 -2.67 14.54
CA ASP A 131 -6.03 -1.99 15.54
C ASP A 131 -5.50 -2.01 16.99
N GLN A 132 -4.25 -2.39 17.21
CA GLN A 132 -3.57 -2.19 18.50
C GLN A 132 -2.74 -0.92 18.51
N ALA A 133 -2.82 -0.14 19.58
CA ALA A 133 -1.94 1.01 19.75
C ALA A 133 -0.49 0.52 19.93
N GLY A 134 0.44 1.24 19.32
CA GLY A 134 1.87 1.03 19.47
C GLY A 134 2.61 2.34 19.40
N THR A 135 3.83 2.37 19.92
CA THR A 135 4.68 3.57 19.91
C THR A 135 5.99 3.27 19.19
N PHE A 136 6.54 4.31 18.56
CA PHE A 136 7.89 4.31 18.01
C PHE A 136 8.48 5.71 18.20
N THR A 137 9.81 5.80 18.22
CA THR A 137 10.51 7.06 18.41
C THR A 137 11.20 7.47 17.12
N VAL A 138 11.07 8.74 16.77
CA VAL A 138 11.82 9.37 15.68
C VAL A 138 12.82 10.38 16.25
N GLY A 139 13.98 10.50 15.62
CA GLY A 139 15.01 11.47 16.03
C GLY A 139 14.76 12.90 15.54
N TRP A 140 13.52 13.25 15.14
CA TRP A 140 13.19 14.52 14.50
C TRP A 140 12.43 15.45 15.45
N GLY A 141 12.75 16.75 15.37
CA GLY A 141 12.12 17.78 16.20
C GLY A 141 10.74 18.25 15.73
N CYS A 142 10.34 17.93 14.48
CA CYS A 142 9.04 18.28 13.92
C CYS A 142 8.55 17.14 13.01
N VAL A 143 7.30 16.72 13.20
CA VAL A 143 6.66 15.67 12.39
C VAL A 143 5.28 16.17 11.97
N GLN A 144 4.93 15.96 10.69
CA GLN A 144 3.58 16.12 10.17
C GLN A 144 3.05 14.75 9.77
N GLY A 145 1.89 14.38 10.32
CA GLY A 145 1.16 13.18 9.95
C GLY A 145 0.25 13.43 8.74
N VAL A 146 0.05 12.38 7.95
CA VAL A 146 -1.04 12.27 6.98
C VAL A 146 -1.53 10.83 7.05
N ASN A 147 -2.84 10.63 7.20
CA ASN A 147 -3.43 9.30 7.15
C ASN A 147 -3.54 8.79 5.70
N ILE A 148 -3.84 7.51 5.51
CA ILE A 148 -3.90 6.92 4.16
C ILE A 148 -4.94 7.59 3.25
N THR A 149 -5.93 8.29 3.78
CA THR A 149 -6.93 9.03 2.98
C THR A 149 -6.55 10.49 2.68
N GLY A 150 -5.36 10.94 3.11
CA GLY A 150 -4.85 12.28 2.82
C GLY A 150 -5.22 13.35 3.85
N GLN A 151 -5.77 12.97 5.01
CA GLN A 151 -6.09 13.92 6.08
C GLN A 151 -4.89 14.03 7.05
N PRO A 152 -4.60 15.23 7.59
CA PRO A 152 -3.56 15.42 8.60
C PRO A 152 -3.77 14.60 9.88
#